data_AF-I2K8T9-F1
#
_entry.id   AF-I2K8T9-F1
#
_cell.length_a   1.000
_cell.length_b   1.000
_cell.length_c   1.000
_cell.angle_alpha   90.00
_cell.angle_beta   90.00
_cell.angle_gamma   90.00
#
_symmetry.space_group_name_H-M   'P 1'
#
loop_
_entity.id
_entity.type
_entity.pdbx_description
1 polymer ?
#
loop_
_entity_poly.entity_id
_entity_poly.type
_entity_poly.pdbx_seq_one_letter_code
_entity_poly.pdbx_strand_id
1 'polypeptide(L)'
;MKKEKSATSIVVHHILHTTIIFPFFGLLTGYFVLKFLGKSLDVTTLMILKDLVSIGFVFLGVKYSLSYINKKFTVSNPQRSSRISIIVFGVLAACMWALSIFNGFNIIGIVYNTVFFGIIFTIFFVFTKKYFSNLKILQTAVA
;
A
#
# COMPACT_ATOMS: atom_id res chain seq x y z
N MET A 1 -11.86 -17.42 18.96
CA MET A 1 -10.46 -17.16 19.36
C MET A 1 -9.66 -16.65 18.17
N LYS A 2 -8.78 -15.64 18.36
CA LYS A 2 -7.84 -15.19 17.32
C LYS A 2 -6.71 -16.22 17.17
N LYS A 3 -6.23 -16.45 15.95
CA LYS A 3 -5.08 -17.33 15.72
C LYS A 3 -3.79 -16.54 15.93
N GLU A 4 -2.87 -17.06 16.74
CA GLU A 4 -1.55 -16.43 16.85
C GLU A 4 -0.77 -16.62 15.54
N LYS A 5 -0.10 -15.56 15.09
CA LYS A 5 0.65 -15.55 13.84
C LYS A 5 2.02 -14.92 14.04
N SER A 6 3.02 -15.54 13.41
CA SER A 6 4.39 -15.05 13.36
C SER A 6 4.49 -13.76 12.56
N ALA A 7 5.56 -12.99 12.80
CA ALA A 7 5.79 -11.73 12.13
C ALA A 7 5.81 -11.89 10.60
N THR A 8 6.43 -12.95 10.08
CA THR A 8 6.52 -13.24 8.64
C THR A 8 5.13 -13.48 8.03
N SER A 9 4.27 -14.27 8.70
CA SER A 9 2.91 -14.52 8.19
C SER A 9 2.07 -13.25 8.13
N ILE A 10 2.21 -12.38 9.14
CA ILE A 10 1.55 -11.07 9.17
C ILE A 10 2.07 -10.17 8.03
N VAL A 11 3.38 -10.12 7.82
CA VAL A 11 4.00 -9.33 6.74
C VAL A 11 3.50 -9.80 5.38
N VAL A 12 3.53 -11.12 5.11
CA VAL A 12 3.08 -11.67 3.84
C VAL A 12 1.64 -11.29 3.56
N HIS A 13 0.75 -11.47 4.54
CA HIS A 13 -0.65 -11.05 4.42
C HIS A 13 -0.76 -9.54 4.19
N HIS A 14 0.05 -8.76 4.91
CA HIS A 14 -0.01 -7.32 4.83
C HIS A 14 0.39 -6.77 3.47
N ILE A 15 1.52 -7.27 2.96
CA ILE A 15 2.04 -6.92 1.64
C ILE A 15 1.10 -7.42 0.54
N LEU A 16 0.70 -8.70 0.55
CA LEU A 16 -0.15 -9.29 -0.49
C LEU A 16 -1.44 -8.49 -0.72
N HIS A 17 -2.15 -8.15 0.35
CA HIS A 17 -3.38 -7.38 0.22
C HIS A 17 -3.12 -5.97 -0.30
N THR A 18 -2.04 -5.34 0.14
CA THR A 18 -1.75 -3.94 -0.20
C THR A 18 -1.15 -3.77 -1.59
N THR A 19 -0.34 -4.72 -2.06
CA THR A 19 0.43 -4.60 -3.31
C THR A 19 -0.12 -5.42 -4.46
N ILE A 20 -0.97 -6.43 -4.21
CA ILE A 20 -1.51 -7.29 -5.26
C ILE A 20 -3.02 -7.16 -5.32
N ILE A 21 -3.72 -7.52 -4.23
CA ILE A 21 -5.19 -7.65 -4.26
C ILE A 21 -5.87 -6.30 -4.51
N PHE A 22 -5.54 -5.28 -3.72
CA PHE A 22 -6.18 -3.96 -3.89
C PHE A 22 -5.74 -3.24 -5.16
N PRO A 23 -4.47 -3.28 -5.58
CA PRO A 23 -4.06 -2.77 -6.88
C PRO A 23 -4.77 -3.45 -8.05
N PHE A 24 -5.08 -4.76 -7.98
CA PHE A 24 -5.91 -5.43 -8.99
C PHE A 24 -7.31 -4.80 -9.10
N PHE A 25 -7.99 -4.54 -7.98
CA PHE A 25 -9.28 -3.82 -8.01
C PHE A 25 -9.14 -2.36 -8.47
N GLY A 26 -8.00 -1.73 -8.20
CA GLY A 26 -7.66 -0.40 -8.72
C GLY A 26 -7.51 -0.39 -10.24
N LEU A 27 -6.83 -1.38 -10.82
CA LEU A 27 -6.74 -1.56 -12.27
C LEU A 27 -8.12 -1.81 -12.89
N LEU A 28 -8.94 -2.66 -12.27
CA LEU A 28 -10.30 -2.92 -12.72
C LEU A 28 -11.14 -1.64 -12.72
N THR A 29 -11.04 -0.84 -11.66
CA THR A 29 -11.72 0.46 -11.56
C THR A 29 -11.21 1.43 -12.62
N GLY A 30 -9.89 1.50 -12.83
CA GLY A 30 -9.28 2.31 -13.89
C GLY A 30 -9.77 1.92 -15.28
N TYR A 31 -9.93 0.63 -15.56
CA TYR A 31 -10.51 0.15 -16.81
C TYR A 31 -11.95 0.65 -17.01
N PHE A 32 -12.80 0.59 -16.00
CA PHE A 32 -14.16 1.12 -16.09
C PHE A 32 -14.18 2.63 -16.28
N VAL A 33 -13.35 3.38 -15.56
CA VAL A 33 -13.20 4.83 -15.72
C VAL A 33 -12.81 5.17 -17.16
N LEU A 34 -11.81 4.48 -17.72
CA LEU A 34 -11.39 4.67 -19.12
C LEU A 34 -12.51 4.34 -20.11
N LYS A 35 -13.23 3.24 -19.90
CA LYS A 35 -14.30 2.79 -20.80
C LYS A 35 -15.47 3.77 -20.87
N PHE A 36 -15.84 4.39 -19.74
CA PHE A 36 -17.01 5.27 -19.65
C PHE A 36 -16.67 6.75 -19.81
N LEU A 37 -15.49 7.21 -19.36
CA LEU A 37 -15.12 8.63 -19.30
C LEU A 37 -13.90 8.98 -20.17
N GLY A 38 -13.19 8.00 -20.72
CA GLY A 38 -11.89 8.21 -21.38
C GLY A 38 -11.95 9.03 -22.68
N LYS A 39 -13.10 9.10 -23.36
CA LYS A 39 -13.27 9.94 -24.56
C LYS A 39 -13.71 11.38 -24.24
N SER A 40 -14.19 11.62 -23.03
CA SER A 40 -14.71 12.92 -22.59
C SER A 40 -13.71 13.74 -21.76
N LEU A 41 -12.62 13.12 -21.31
CA LEU A 41 -11.60 13.75 -20.47
C LEU A 41 -10.31 13.95 -21.26
N ASP A 42 -9.63 15.07 -21.02
CA ASP A 42 -8.29 15.29 -21.55
C ASP A 42 -7.27 14.38 -20.83
N VAL A 43 -6.09 14.24 -21.45
CA VAL A 43 -5.02 13.36 -20.98
C VAL A 43 -4.53 13.71 -19.58
N THR A 44 -4.48 15.00 -19.23
CA THR A 44 -4.00 15.45 -17.92
C THR A 44 -5.00 15.08 -16.82
N THR A 45 -6.29 15.34 -17.05
CA THR A 45 -7.35 14.97 -16.11
C THR A 45 -7.41 13.45 -15.91
N LEU A 46 -7.24 12.68 -16.99
CA LEU A 46 -7.20 11.22 -16.95
C LEU A 46 -6.03 10.70 -16.11
N MET A 47 -4.85 11.33 -16.24
CA MET A 47 -3.64 10.99 -15.48
C MET A 47 -3.82 11.25 -13.98
N ILE A 48 -4.33 12.43 -13.62
CA ILE A 48 -4.61 12.77 -12.21
C ILE A 48 -5.64 11.81 -11.62
N LEU A 49 -6.70 11.50 -12.36
CA LEU A 49 -7.75 10.59 -11.91
C LEU A 49 -7.20 9.17 -11.66
N LYS A 50 -6.35 8.67 -12.56
CA LYS A 50 -5.64 7.39 -12.38
C LYS A 50 -4.82 7.38 -11.09
N ASP A 51 -4.11 8.46 -10.80
CA ASP A 51 -3.27 8.53 -9.60
C ASP A 51 -4.09 8.60 -8.33
N LEU A 52 -5.16 9.40 -8.30
CA LEU A 52 -6.11 9.44 -7.18
C LEU A 52 -6.73 8.07 -6.91
N VAL A 53 -7.15 7.36 -7.97
CA VAL A 53 -7.66 5.99 -7.87
C VAL A 53 -6.57 5.07 -7.29
N SER A 54 -5.35 5.12 -7.82
CA SER A 54 -4.25 4.26 -7.38
C SER A 54 -3.90 4.48 -5.90
N ILE A 55 -3.78 5.74 -5.48
CA ILE A 55 -3.53 6.13 -4.09
C ILE A 55 -4.69 5.68 -3.20
N GLY A 56 -5.93 5.88 -3.64
CA GLY A 56 -7.13 5.46 -2.92
C GLY A 56 -7.16 3.95 -2.69
N PHE A 57 -6.81 3.14 -3.70
CA PHE A 57 -6.77 1.69 -3.56
C PHE A 57 -5.63 1.20 -2.67
N VAL A 58 -4.46 1.82 -2.71
CA VAL A 58 -3.39 1.53 -1.73
C VAL A 58 -3.87 1.82 -0.32
N PHE A 59 -4.48 2.99 -0.09
CA PHE A 59 -5.02 3.37 1.22
C PHE A 59 -6.05 2.34 1.72
N LEU A 60 -7.00 1.95 0.88
CA LEU A 60 -7.99 0.92 1.20
C LEU A 60 -7.33 -0.42 1.50
N GLY A 61 -6.30 -0.80 0.73
CA GLY A 61 -5.56 -2.05 0.92
C GLY A 61 -4.83 -2.11 2.25
N VAL A 62 -4.11 -1.04 2.62
CA VAL A 62 -3.46 -0.92 3.93
C VAL A 62 -4.50 -1.04 5.04
N LYS A 63 -5.58 -0.24 4.96
CA LYS A 63 -6.60 -0.18 6.01
C LYS A 63 -7.35 -1.50 6.17
N TYR A 64 -7.72 -2.13 5.06
CA TYR A 64 -8.37 -3.44 5.04
C TYR A 64 -7.46 -4.50 5.65
N SER A 65 -6.20 -4.53 5.23
CA SER A 65 -5.25 -5.54 5.68
C SER A 65 -4.98 -5.47 7.19
N LEU A 66 -4.75 -4.26 7.72
CA LEU A 66 -4.55 -4.05 9.16
C LEU A 66 -5.83 -4.37 9.96
N SER A 67 -7.01 -3.99 9.44
CA SER A 67 -8.31 -4.34 10.03
C SER A 67 -8.51 -5.86 10.09
N TYR A 68 -8.18 -6.57 9.01
CA TYR A 68 -8.28 -8.03 8.95
C TYR A 68 -7.34 -8.69 9.95
N ILE A 69 -6.07 -8.25 10.01
CA ILE A 69 -5.09 -8.74 11.00
C ILE A 69 -5.64 -8.54 12.41
N ASN A 70 -6.16 -7.35 12.72
CA ASN A 70 -6.73 -7.05 14.03
C ASN A 70 -7.90 -7.97 14.38
N LYS A 71 -8.78 -8.26 13.42
CA LYS A 71 -9.97 -9.10 13.67
C LYS A 71 -9.63 -10.58 13.82
N LYS A 72 -8.64 -11.09 13.09
CA LYS A 72 -8.41 -12.54 12.95
C LYS A 72 -7.19 -13.06 13.70
N PHE A 73 -6.18 -12.22 13.94
CA PHE A 73 -4.88 -12.67 14.44
C PHE A 73 -4.43 -11.99 15.72
N THR A 74 -3.68 -12.74 16.52
CA THR A 74 -2.83 -12.19 17.57
C THR A 74 -1.41 -12.14 17.02
N VAL A 75 -0.77 -10.97 17.07
CA VAL A 75 0.56 -10.76 16.50
C VAL A 75 1.62 -10.98 17.57
N SER A 76 2.48 -11.98 17.41
CA SER A 76 3.47 -12.32 18.45
C SER A 76 4.58 -11.27 18.61
N ASN A 77 4.94 -10.56 17.55
CA ASN A 77 5.96 -9.49 17.60
C ASN A 77 5.58 -8.30 16.70
N PRO A 78 4.75 -7.36 17.20
CA PRO A 78 4.26 -6.22 16.42
C PRO A 78 5.37 -5.33 15.86
N GLN A 79 6.44 -5.08 16.61
CA GLN A 79 7.54 -4.21 16.17
C GLN A 79 8.30 -4.82 15.00
N ARG A 80 8.62 -6.12 15.08
CA ARG A 80 9.29 -6.83 14.00
C ARG A 80 8.39 -6.90 12.75
N SER A 81 7.09 -7.16 12.91
CA SER A 81 6.12 -7.11 11.81
C SER A 81 6.11 -5.75 11.12
N SER A 82 6.01 -4.66 11.88
CA SER A 82 6.01 -3.29 11.35
C SER A 82 7.26 -3.00 10.52
N ARG A 83 8.44 -3.27 11.09
CA ARG A 83 9.72 -2.97 10.44
C ARG A 83 9.89 -3.76 9.15
N ILE A 84 9.62 -5.07 9.17
CA ILE A 84 9.76 -5.92 7.97
C ILE A 84 8.75 -5.48 6.91
N SER A 85 7.49 -5.21 7.26
CA SER A 85 6.49 -4.72 6.31
C SER A 85 6.93 -3.42 5.63
N ILE A 86 7.44 -2.45 6.38
CA ILE A 86 7.91 -1.18 5.83
C ILE A 86 9.10 -1.38 4.89
N ILE A 87 10.08 -2.21 5.29
CA ILE A 87 11.25 -2.49 4.45
C ILE A 87 10.84 -3.17 3.15
N VAL A 88 10.03 -4.24 3.23
CA VAL A 88 9.58 -4.98 2.04
C VAL A 88 8.79 -4.08 1.10
N PHE A 89 7.86 -3.28 1.64
CA PHE A 89 7.09 -2.35 0.83
C PHE A 89 7.97 -1.26 0.21
N GLY A 90 8.95 -0.73 0.95
CA GLY A 90 9.91 0.26 0.45
C GLY A 90 10.76 -0.29 -0.70
N VAL A 91 11.24 -1.53 -0.58
CA VAL A 91 11.97 -2.21 -1.67
C VAL A 91 11.07 -2.36 -2.90
N LEU A 92 9.83 -2.82 -2.73
CA LEU A 92 8.87 -2.95 -3.84
C LEU A 92 8.59 -1.60 -4.51
N ALA A 93 8.36 -0.54 -3.73
CA ALA A 93 8.13 0.81 -4.25
C ALA A 93 9.35 1.34 -5.01
N ALA A 94 10.57 1.13 -4.49
CA ALA A 94 11.81 1.51 -5.15
C ALA A 94 12.02 0.74 -6.47
N CYS A 95 11.74 -0.56 -6.49
CA CYS A 95 11.80 -1.35 -7.72
C CYS A 95 10.80 -0.85 -8.77
N MET A 96 9.55 -0.57 -8.38
CA MET A 96 8.53 -0.03 -9.28
C MET A 96 8.90 1.36 -9.81
N TRP A 97 9.44 2.21 -8.94
CA TRP A 97 9.98 3.51 -9.34
C TRP A 97 11.13 3.36 -10.35
N ALA A 98 12.10 2.48 -10.09
CA ALA A 98 13.21 2.24 -11.01
C ALA A 98 12.73 1.73 -12.38
N LEU A 99 11.79 0.77 -12.41
CA LEU A 99 11.18 0.29 -13.65
C LEU A 99 10.48 1.41 -14.43
N SER A 100 9.87 2.38 -13.74
CA SER A 100 9.25 3.53 -14.40
C SER A 100 10.27 4.40 -15.15
N ILE A 101 11.51 4.47 -14.67
CA ILE A 101 12.61 5.20 -15.31
C ILE A 101 13.12 4.44 -16.54
N PHE A 102 13.29 3.12 -16.42
CA PHE A 102 13.76 2.28 -17.51
C PHE A 102 12.81 2.25 -18.71
N ASN A 103 11.51 2.42 -18.48
CA ASN A 103 10.49 2.46 -19.55
C ASN A 103 10.47 3.78 -20.34
N GLY A 104 11.24 4.79 -19.94
CA GLY A 104 11.33 6.06 -20.65
C GLY A 104 11.99 7.13 -19.80
N PHE A 105 13.23 7.48 -20.12
CA PHE A 105 13.96 8.50 -19.37
C PHE A 105 13.41 9.90 -19.67
N ASN A 106 12.75 10.50 -18.68
CA ASN A 106 12.25 11.87 -18.73
C ASN A 106 12.36 12.49 -17.34
N ILE A 107 13.10 13.59 -17.20
CA ILE A 107 13.33 14.27 -15.90
C ILE A 107 12.01 14.66 -15.23
N ILE A 108 11.06 15.22 -15.99
CA ILE A 108 9.75 15.61 -15.46
C ILE A 108 8.99 14.36 -14.98
N GLY A 109 9.04 13.28 -15.75
CA GLY A 109 8.45 11.99 -15.40
C GLY A 109 9.09 11.37 -14.15
N ILE A 110 10.42 11.49 -14.00
CA ILE A 110 11.14 11.02 -12.81
C ILE A 110 10.68 11.77 -11.57
N VAL A 111 10.62 13.11 -11.62
CA VAL A 111 10.14 13.93 -10.50
C VAL A 111 8.70 13.57 -10.16
N TYR A 112 7.83 13.47 -11.17
CA TYR A 112 6.44 13.08 -11.00
C TYR A 112 6.30 11.71 -10.31
N ASN A 113 6.95 10.68 -10.85
CA ASN A 113 6.89 9.33 -10.29
C ASN A 113 7.49 9.27 -8.89
N THR A 114 8.54 10.06 -8.61
CA THR A 114 9.13 10.15 -7.26
C THR A 114 8.12 10.67 -6.25
N VAL A 115 7.39 11.73 -6.60
CA VAL A 115 6.32 12.27 -5.75
C VAL A 115 5.20 11.24 -5.56
N PHE A 116 4.74 10.61 -6.65
CA PHE A 116 3.69 9.60 -6.61
C PHE A 116 4.03 8.40 -5.71
N PHE A 117 5.19 7.77 -5.93
CA PHE A 117 5.65 6.65 -5.09
C PHE A 117 5.97 7.09 -3.66
N GLY A 118 6.45 8.32 -3.46
CA GLY A 118 6.68 8.91 -2.15
C GLY A 118 5.39 9.05 -1.33
N ILE A 119 4.29 9.50 -1.95
CA ILE A 119 2.97 9.59 -1.31
C ILE A 119 2.49 8.18 -0.92
N ILE A 120 2.55 7.22 -1.84
CA ILE A 120 2.16 5.82 -1.60
C ILE A 120 2.95 5.22 -0.43
N PHE A 121 4.27 5.40 -0.41
CA PHE A 121 5.14 4.93 0.66
C PHE A 121 4.81 5.59 2.00
N THR A 122 4.56 6.90 2.00
CA THR A 122 4.21 7.66 3.22
C THR A 122 2.90 7.15 3.84
N ILE A 123 1.88 6.94 3.01
CA ILE A 123 0.60 6.36 3.46
C ILE A 123 0.85 4.98 4.09
N PHE A 124 1.55 4.09 3.39
CA PHE A 124 1.87 2.77 3.91
C PHE A 124 2.62 2.85 5.25
N PHE A 125 3.67 3.66 5.31
CA PHE A 125 4.52 3.82 6.48
C PHE A 125 3.73 4.30 7.70
N VAL A 126 2.97 5.39 7.57
CA VAL A 126 2.25 6.02 8.68
C VAL A 126 1.21 5.06 9.26
N PHE A 127 0.39 4.44 8.42
CA PHE A 127 -0.68 3.56 8.88
C PHE A 127 -0.14 2.28 9.50
N THR A 128 0.85 1.66 8.86
CA THR A 128 1.50 0.44 9.36
C THR A 128 2.19 0.69 10.70
N LYS A 129 2.98 1.77 10.80
CA LYS A 129 3.71 2.13 12.03
C LYS A 129 2.73 2.44 13.17
N LYS A 130 1.70 3.25 12.92
CA LYS A 130 0.67 3.59 13.91
C LYS A 130 -0.05 2.35 14.43
N TYR A 131 -0.48 1.46 13.54
CA TYR A 131 -1.20 0.24 13.92
C TYR A 131 -0.37 -0.68 14.83
N PHE A 132 0.85 -1.03 14.42
CA PHE A 132 1.67 -1.96 15.18
C PHE A 132 2.21 -1.37 16.49
N SER A 133 2.38 -0.04 16.55
CA SER A 133 2.68 0.66 17.81
C SER A 133 1.52 0.53 18.80
N ASN A 134 0.28 0.76 18.35
CA ASN A 134 -0.91 0.62 19.19
C ASN A 134 -1.11 -0.82 19.67
N LEU A 135 -0.87 -1.82 18.81
CA LEU A 135 -0.90 -3.22 19.22
C LEU A 135 0.09 -3.53 20.34
N LYS A 136 1.32 -3.01 20.26
CA LYS A 136 2.32 -3.21 21.33
C LYS A 136 1.83 -2.64 22.65
N ILE A 137 1.32 -1.41 22.65
CA ILE A 137 0.82 -0.74 23.86
C ILE A 137 -0.28 -1.59 24.52
N LEU A 138 -1.22 -2.10 23.72
CA LEU A 138 -2.29 -2.97 24.20
C LEU A 138 -1.77 -4.29 24.78
N GLN A 139 -0.75 -4.89 24.17
CA GLN A 139 -0.14 -6.13 24.68
C GLN A 139 0.60 -5.92 25.99
N THR A 140 1.30 -4.80 26.14
CA THR A 140 2.00 -4.45 27.39
C THR A 140 1.07 -4.03 28.52
N ALA A 141 -0.15 -3.59 28.22
CA ALA A 141 -1.14 -3.19 29.23
C ALA A 141 -1.96 -4.38 29.79
N VAL A 142 -1.92 -5.54 29.12
CA VAL A 142 -2.67 -6.75 29.50
C VAL A 142 -1.75 -7.82 30.12
N ALA A 143 -0.43 -7.64 30.02
CA ALA A 143 0.59 -8.49 30.62
C ALA A 143 0.93 -8.01 32.04
#